data_AF-A0A1H8GEY3-F1
#
_entry.id   AF-A0A1H8GEY3-F1
#
_cell.length_a   1.000
_cell.length_b   1.000
_cell.length_c   1.000
_cell.angle_alpha   90.00
_cell.angle_beta   90.00
_cell.angle_gamma   90.00
#
_symmetry.space_group_name_H-M   'P 1'
#
loop_
_entity.id
_entity.type
_entity.pdbx_description
1 polymer ?
#
loop_
_entity_poly.entity_id
_entity_poly.type
_entity_poly.pdbx_seq_one_letter_code
_entity_poly.pdbx_strand_id
1 'polypeptide(L)'
;MRWARGVGAALLWLALLPFALYALRFGFDGLRAPLPDHYLFQPETFANAPMSAHMTLGAALTLLAPLQIFTAHRANRLHRRSGPVVVALTAITAVAGLTFIALRGTIGGPNMSAGFTLYGGLMLIAALATARFAARDRARHRRWALRLVVLAVASWIFRVHYGIWYAATAGWGSNEALTGPFDRIQVWAFFLPYLALLEWKFARERRATPAARP
;
A
#
# COMPACT_ATOMS: atom_id res chain seq x y z
N MET A 1 28.87 -0.10 -6.13
CA MET A 1 27.54 -0.72 -5.86
C MET A 1 26.82 -0.19 -4.60
N ARG A 2 27.49 0.05 -3.45
CA ARG A 2 26.85 0.60 -2.23
C ARG A 2 26.31 2.04 -2.40
N TRP A 3 27.05 2.88 -3.12
CA TRP A 3 26.64 4.27 -3.41
C TRP A 3 25.37 4.34 -4.27
N ALA A 4 25.28 3.56 -5.35
CA ALA A 4 24.08 3.48 -6.19
C ALA A 4 22.83 3.01 -5.41
N ARG A 5 22.99 2.10 -4.44
CA ARG A 5 21.90 1.69 -3.54
C ARG A 5 21.47 2.82 -2.59
N GLY A 6 22.42 3.60 -2.08
CA GLY A 6 22.15 4.76 -1.23
C GLY A 6 21.42 5.88 -1.99
N VAL A 7 21.88 6.21 -3.20
CA VAL A 7 21.25 7.20 -4.08
C VAL A 7 19.84 6.76 -4.46
N GLY A 8 19.65 5.49 -4.86
CA GLY A 8 18.33 4.96 -5.20
C GLY A 8 17.36 4.99 -4.01
N ALA A 9 17.83 4.71 -2.79
CA ALA A 9 17.03 4.89 -1.59
C ALA A 9 16.70 6.38 -1.35
N ALA A 10 17.66 7.28 -1.43
CA ALA A 10 17.39 8.71 -1.24
C ALA A 10 16.34 9.24 -2.23
N LEU A 11 16.44 8.88 -3.51
CA LEU A 11 15.47 9.26 -4.54
C LEU A 11 14.07 8.68 -4.29
N LEU A 12 13.99 7.42 -3.86
CA LEU A 12 12.70 6.83 -3.52
C LEU A 12 12.05 7.58 -2.35
N TRP A 13 12.80 7.95 -1.31
CA TRP A 13 12.23 8.66 -0.16
C TRP A 13 11.84 10.09 -0.53
N LEU A 14 12.64 10.75 -1.36
CA LEU A 14 12.28 12.05 -1.91
C LEU A 14 10.96 12.01 -2.70
N ALA A 15 10.71 10.93 -3.44
CA ALA A 15 9.47 10.75 -4.19
C ALA A 15 8.25 10.37 -3.32
N LEU A 16 8.47 9.64 -2.23
CA LEU A 16 7.41 9.21 -1.30
C LEU A 16 7.02 10.29 -0.30
N LEU A 17 7.97 11.15 0.11
CA LEU A 17 7.79 12.10 1.20
C LEU A 17 6.64 13.10 0.97
N PRO A 18 6.48 13.73 -0.21
CA PRO A 18 5.37 14.65 -0.45
C PRO A 18 4.00 13.99 -0.25
N PHE A 19 3.86 12.75 -0.76
CA PHE A 19 2.64 11.98 -0.60
C PHE A 19 2.38 11.60 0.86
N ALA A 20 3.40 11.16 1.58
CA ALA A 20 3.27 10.82 3.00
C ALA A 20 2.88 12.05 3.84
N LEU A 21 3.52 13.20 3.62
CA LEU A 21 3.18 14.44 4.34
C LEU A 21 1.76 14.90 4.02
N TYR A 22 1.35 14.85 2.76
CA TYR A 22 -0.01 15.15 2.35
C TYR A 22 -1.02 14.24 3.06
N ALA A 23 -0.84 12.93 2.99
CA ALA A 23 -1.75 11.95 3.59
C ALA A 23 -1.82 12.10 5.13
N LEU A 24 -0.68 12.38 5.78
CA LEU A 24 -0.63 12.62 7.22
C LEU A 24 -1.45 13.84 7.60
N ARG A 25 -1.19 14.99 6.95
CA ARG A 25 -1.93 16.24 7.21
C ARG A 25 -3.42 16.07 6.93
N PHE A 26 -3.75 15.51 5.77
CA PHE A 26 -5.13 15.31 5.34
C PHE A 26 -5.90 14.40 6.31
N GLY A 27 -5.27 13.34 6.82
CA GLY A 27 -5.87 12.46 7.82
C GLY A 27 -6.09 13.15 9.18
N PHE A 28 -5.17 14.01 9.63
CA PHE A 28 -5.36 14.78 10.87
C PHE A 28 -6.45 15.84 10.74
N ASP A 29 -6.47 16.55 9.61
CA ASP A 29 -7.46 17.60 9.36
C ASP A 29 -8.88 17.02 9.27
N GLY A 30 -9.04 15.81 8.73
CA GLY A 30 -10.31 15.10 8.64
C GLY A 30 -11.02 14.81 9.98
N LEU A 31 -10.30 14.80 11.10
CA LEU A 31 -10.90 14.69 12.45
C LEU A 31 -11.26 16.04 13.06
N ARG A 32 -10.56 17.11 12.68
CA ARG A 32 -10.63 18.42 13.35
C ARG A 32 -11.52 19.42 12.62
N ALA A 33 -11.50 19.37 11.30
CA ALA A 33 -12.17 20.30 10.41
C ALA A 33 -12.76 19.52 9.22
N PRO A 34 -13.80 18.69 9.44
CA PRO A 34 -14.46 17.99 8.35
C PRO A 34 -14.99 18.99 7.32
N LEU A 35 -14.90 18.63 6.04
CA LEU A 35 -15.18 19.53 4.91
C LEU A 35 -16.59 19.22 4.37
N PRO A 36 -17.56 20.16 4.45
CA PRO A 36 -18.95 19.89 4.06
C PRO A 36 -19.10 19.29 2.65
N ASP A 37 -18.28 19.74 1.69
CA ASP A 37 -18.37 19.33 0.28
C ASP A 37 -17.36 18.25 -0.12
N HIS A 38 -16.70 17.59 0.84
CA HIS A 38 -15.70 16.57 0.55
C HIS A 38 -16.25 15.15 0.72
N TYR A 39 -15.98 14.25 -0.24
CA TYR A 39 -16.47 12.87 -0.17
C TYR A 39 -15.90 12.08 1.03
N LEU A 40 -14.61 12.24 1.32
CA LEU A 40 -13.91 11.44 2.35
C LEU A 40 -14.18 11.88 3.80
N PHE A 41 -14.48 13.15 4.03
CA PHE A 41 -14.64 13.72 5.37
C PHE A 41 -15.85 14.65 5.41
N GLN A 42 -16.92 14.23 6.06
CA GLN A 42 -18.16 15.01 6.17
C GLN A 42 -18.49 15.29 7.64
N PRO A 43 -19.26 16.35 7.96
CA PRO A 43 -19.76 16.56 9.32
C PRO A 43 -20.58 15.36 9.84
N GLU A 44 -20.60 15.17 11.16
CA GLU A 44 -21.52 14.26 11.88
C GLU A 44 -21.53 12.79 11.41
N THR A 45 -20.37 12.24 11.03
CA THR A 45 -20.26 10.85 10.56
C THR A 45 -19.15 10.06 11.25
N PHE A 46 -19.46 8.82 11.63
CA PHE A 46 -18.47 7.88 12.18
C PHE A 46 -17.43 7.42 11.16
N ALA A 47 -17.66 7.60 9.85
CA ALA A 47 -16.74 7.20 8.79
C ALA A 47 -15.42 8.02 8.78
N ASN A 48 -15.40 9.21 9.38
CA ASN A 48 -14.19 10.05 9.39
C ASN A 48 -13.06 9.42 10.20
N ALA A 49 -13.37 8.78 11.33
CA ALA A 49 -12.37 8.14 12.18
C ALA A 49 -11.57 7.04 11.46
N PRO A 50 -12.20 6.02 10.83
CA PRO A 50 -11.48 5.02 10.06
C PRO A 50 -10.73 5.62 8.86
N MET A 51 -11.29 6.61 8.15
CA MET A 51 -10.55 7.28 7.07
C MET A 51 -9.30 8.02 7.57
N SER A 52 -9.42 8.72 8.68
CA SER A 52 -8.30 9.46 9.29
C SER A 52 -7.20 8.51 9.77
N ALA A 53 -7.58 7.41 10.41
CA ALA A 53 -6.64 6.35 10.80
C ALA A 53 -5.96 5.73 9.57
N HIS A 54 -6.72 5.45 8.50
CA HIS A 54 -6.17 4.93 7.25
C HIS A 54 -5.13 5.89 6.64
N MET A 55 -5.45 7.18 6.53
CA MET A 55 -4.56 8.18 5.93
C MET A 55 -3.29 8.42 6.75
N THR A 56 -3.42 8.60 8.06
CA THR A 56 -2.28 8.89 8.94
C THR A 56 -1.34 7.69 9.11
N LEU A 57 -1.88 6.50 9.35
CA LEU A 57 -1.08 5.27 9.49
C LEU A 57 -0.52 4.81 8.14
N GLY A 58 -1.28 5.01 7.06
CA GLY A 58 -0.84 4.78 5.68
C GLY A 58 0.36 5.64 5.31
N ALA A 59 0.37 6.91 5.70
CA ALA A 59 1.51 7.81 5.49
C ALA A 59 2.79 7.28 6.13
N ALA A 60 2.72 6.87 7.40
CA ALA A 60 3.85 6.26 8.11
C ALA A 60 4.28 4.95 7.43
N LEU A 61 3.32 4.11 7.04
CA LEU A 61 3.57 2.84 6.38
C LEU A 61 4.29 3.01 5.04
N THR A 62 3.89 3.99 4.21
CA THR A 62 4.51 4.27 2.91
C THR A 62 6.00 4.58 3.04
N LEU A 63 6.43 5.22 4.14
CA LEU A 63 7.84 5.50 4.40
C LEU A 63 8.59 4.32 5.03
N LEU A 64 7.94 3.58 5.94
CA LEU A 64 8.58 2.52 6.72
C LEU A 64 8.66 1.16 6.00
N ALA A 65 7.72 0.86 5.11
CA ALA A 65 7.68 -0.42 4.40
C ALA A 65 8.88 -0.61 3.44
N PRO A 66 9.23 0.36 2.57
CA PRO A 66 10.41 0.26 1.71
C PRO A 66 11.71 0.05 2.48
N LEU A 67 11.84 0.68 3.66
CA LEU A 67 13.01 0.52 4.54
C LEU A 67 13.28 -0.95 4.89
N GLN A 68 12.24 -1.79 4.98
CA GLN A 68 12.40 -3.21 5.28
C GLN A 68 13.18 -3.95 4.18
N ILE A 69 13.14 -3.49 2.93
CA ILE A 69 13.90 -4.08 1.81
C ILE A 69 15.39 -3.76 1.96
N PHE A 70 15.74 -2.50 2.24
CA PHE A 70 17.14 -2.06 2.33
C PHE A 70 17.84 -2.56 3.59
N THR A 71 17.06 -2.86 4.63
CA THR A 71 17.57 -3.35 5.92
C THR A 71 17.48 -4.86 6.07
N ALA A 72 17.08 -5.61 5.03
CA ALA A 72 16.79 -7.06 5.04
C ALA A 72 18.02 -7.98 5.24
N HIS A 73 18.93 -7.63 6.14
CA HIS A 73 20.10 -8.43 6.51
C HIS A 73 19.91 -9.04 7.91
N ARG A 74 20.39 -10.29 8.08
CA ARG A 74 20.09 -11.14 9.26
C ARG A 74 20.45 -10.49 10.61
N ALA A 75 21.48 -9.65 10.65
CA ALA A 75 21.95 -8.97 11.86
C ALA A 75 21.37 -7.55 12.04
N ASN A 76 20.54 -7.07 11.12
CA ASN A 76 20.07 -5.69 11.15
C ASN A 76 19.01 -5.50 12.24
N ARG A 77 19.39 -4.76 13.30
CA ARG A 77 18.51 -4.44 14.43
C ARG A 77 17.33 -3.56 14.01
N LEU A 78 17.52 -2.68 13.02
CA LEU A 78 16.47 -1.81 12.51
C LEU A 78 15.35 -2.67 11.93
N HIS A 79 15.65 -3.56 10.98
CA HIS A 79 14.66 -4.50 10.42
C HIS A 79 13.88 -5.27 11.49
N ARG A 80 14.59 -5.84 12.48
CA ARG A 80 13.95 -6.62 13.56
C ARG A 80 13.04 -5.80 14.47
N ARG A 81 13.41 -4.55 14.76
CA ARG A 81 12.62 -3.65 15.63
C ARG A 81 11.47 -2.99 14.88
N SER A 82 11.69 -2.60 13.62
CA SER A 82 10.65 -1.95 12.80
C SER A 82 9.70 -2.94 12.14
N GLY A 83 10.09 -4.21 11.96
CA GLY A 83 9.26 -5.23 11.30
C GLY A 83 7.87 -5.40 11.93
N PRO A 84 7.76 -5.63 13.25
CA PRO A 84 6.48 -5.71 13.94
C PRO A 84 5.64 -4.43 13.80
N VAL A 85 6.28 -3.26 13.84
CA VAL A 85 5.61 -1.96 13.63
C VAL A 85 5.02 -1.88 12.22
N VAL A 86 5.79 -2.23 11.18
CA VAL A 86 5.31 -2.25 9.79
C VAL A 86 4.14 -3.22 9.62
N VAL A 87 4.21 -4.41 10.22
CA VAL A 87 3.11 -5.37 10.18
C VAL A 87 1.85 -4.82 10.86
N ALA A 88 1.98 -4.24 12.06
CA ALA A 88 0.87 -3.65 12.80
C ALA A 88 0.25 -2.48 12.03
N LEU A 89 1.07 -1.55 11.53
CA LEU A 89 0.62 -0.43 10.71
C LEU A 89 -0.13 -0.91 9.46
N THR A 90 0.37 -1.95 8.79
CA THR A 90 -0.29 -2.53 7.61
C THR A 90 -1.67 -3.07 7.97
N ALA A 91 -1.76 -3.87 9.04
CA ALA A 91 -3.02 -4.48 9.47
C ALA A 91 -4.05 -3.42 9.89
N ILE A 92 -3.65 -2.44 10.70
CA ILE A 92 -4.56 -1.38 11.20
C ILE A 92 -4.99 -0.48 10.04
N THR A 93 -4.07 -0.08 9.15
CA THR A 93 -4.40 0.73 7.96
C THR A 93 -5.39 0.02 7.04
N ALA A 94 -5.20 -1.29 6.84
CA ALA A 94 -6.10 -2.12 6.03
C ALA A 94 -7.49 -2.21 6.67
N VAL A 95 -7.58 -2.54 7.97
CA VAL A 95 -8.85 -2.60 8.69
C VAL A 95 -9.55 -1.25 8.66
N ALA A 96 -8.85 -0.15 8.93
CA ALA A 96 -9.42 1.19 8.90
C ALA A 96 -9.99 1.55 7.52
N GLY A 97 -9.26 1.26 6.43
CA GLY A 97 -9.74 1.48 5.06
C GLY A 97 -10.96 0.61 4.72
N LEU A 98 -10.94 -0.67 5.10
CA LEU A 98 -12.06 -1.59 4.89
C LEU A 98 -13.31 -1.17 5.67
N THR A 99 -13.14 -0.72 6.92
CA THR A 99 -14.25 -0.18 7.72
C THR A 99 -14.84 1.06 7.07
N PHE A 100 -14.02 1.98 6.55
CA PHE A 100 -14.54 3.14 5.81
C PHE A 100 -15.36 2.71 4.59
N ILE A 101 -14.83 1.78 3.78
CA ILE A 101 -15.53 1.28 2.58
C ILE A 101 -16.85 0.61 2.96
N ALA A 102 -16.89 -0.15 4.06
CA ALA A 102 -18.13 -0.77 4.53
C ALA A 102 -19.18 0.26 4.99
N LEU A 103 -18.75 1.37 5.60
CA LEU A 103 -19.65 2.40 6.12
C LEU A 103 -20.14 3.38 5.03
N ARG A 104 -19.29 3.70 4.04
CA ARG A 104 -19.55 4.79 3.09
C ARG A 104 -19.44 4.39 1.61
N GLY A 105 -18.71 3.31 1.32
CA GLY A 105 -18.27 3.00 -0.03
C GLY A 105 -17.11 3.89 -0.47
N THR A 106 -16.94 4.01 -1.78
CA THR A 106 -15.91 4.83 -2.42
C THR A 106 -16.53 5.72 -3.49
N ILE A 107 -15.86 6.83 -3.82
CA ILE A 107 -16.36 7.83 -4.76
C ILE A 107 -16.62 7.25 -6.16
N GLY A 108 -15.78 6.31 -6.60
CA GLY A 108 -15.92 5.57 -7.88
C GLY A 108 -16.94 4.44 -7.85
N GLY A 109 -17.80 4.39 -6.83
CA GLY A 109 -18.91 3.44 -6.72
C GLY A 109 -18.47 1.99 -6.51
N PRO A 110 -19.36 1.02 -6.81
CA PRO A 110 -19.16 -0.39 -6.46
C PRO A 110 -17.88 -1.03 -7.03
N ASN A 111 -17.46 -0.65 -8.24
CA ASN A 111 -16.23 -1.18 -8.85
C ASN A 111 -14.98 -0.77 -8.04
N MET A 112 -14.90 0.51 -7.67
CA MET A 112 -13.80 1.01 -6.83
C MET A 112 -13.86 0.40 -5.43
N SER A 113 -15.04 0.27 -4.84
CA SER A 113 -15.22 -0.40 -3.54
C SER A 113 -14.77 -1.85 -3.58
N ALA A 114 -15.08 -2.60 -4.65
CA ALA A 114 -14.64 -3.98 -4.82
C ALA A 114 -13.12 -4.10 -4.96
N GLY A 115 -12.51 -3.28 -5.83
CA GLY A 115 -11.06 -3.27 -6.03
C GLY A 115 -10.29 -2.91 -4.76
N PHE A 116 -10.74 -1.89 -4.04
CA PHE A 116 -10.08 -1.43 -2.81
C PHE A 116 -10.35 -2.38 -1.63
N THR A 117 -11.49 -3.05 -1.60
CA THR A 117 -11.77 -4.13 -0.63
C THR A 117 -10.84 -5.31 -0.86
N LEU A 118 -10.64 -5.76 -2.12
CA LEU A 118 -9.67 -6.82 -2.41
C LEU A 118 -8.26 -6.40 -2.00
N TYR A 119 -7.84 -5.19 -2.36
CA TYR A 119 -6.54 -4.65 -2.00
C TYR A 119 -6.32 -4.62 -0.48
N GLY A 120 -7.28 -4.08 0.29
CA GLY A 120 -7.22 -4.05 1.76
C GLY A 120 -7.20 -5.46 2.37
N GLY A 121 -7.99 -6.40 1.83
CA GLY A 121 -7.97 -7.79 2.25
C GLY A 121 -6.60 -8.46 2.03
N LEU A 122 -5.99 -8.24 0.85
CA LEU A 122 -4.65 -8.74 0.55
C LEU A 122 -3.57 -8.14 1.45
N MET A 123 -3.68 -6.85 1.79
CA MET A 123 -2.79 -6.22 2.78
C MET A 123 -2.88 -6.92 4.14
N LEU A 124 -4.10 -7.19 4.61
CA LEU A 124 -4.32 -7.85 5.90
C LEU A 124 -3.78 -9.29 5.88
N ILE A 125 -4.06 -10.06 4.83
CA ILE A 125 -3.52 -11.42 4.65
C ILE A 125 -1.99 -11.39 4.65
N ALA A 126 -1.38 -10.46 3.91
CA ALA A 126 0.07 -10.34 3.84
C ALA A 126 0.70 -9.96 5.20
N ALA A 127 0.07 -9.07 5.96
CA ALA A 127 0.49 -8.71 7.31
C ALA A 127 0.47 -9.90 8.27
N LEU A 128 -0.67 -10.60 8.35
CA LEU A 128 -0.86 -11.75 9.22
C LEU A 128 0.10 -12.90 8.87
N ALA A 129 0.25 -13.19 7.58
CA ALA A 129 1.16 -14.24 7.13
C ALA A 129 2.64 -13.86 7.37
N THR A 130 3.02 -12.60 7.18
CA THR A 130 4.38 -12.11 7.46
C THR A 130 4.73 -12.30 8.94
N ALA A 131 3.83 -11.93 9.86
CA ALA A 131 4.01 -12.18 11.29
C ALA A 131 4.06 -13.68 11.62
N ARG A 132 3.12 -14.47 11.11
CA ARG A 132 3.00 -15.91 11.40
C ARG A 132 4.28 -16.68 11.10
N PHE A 133 4.96 -16.34 10.00
CA PHE A 133 6.16 -17.04 9.54
C PHE A 133 7.48 -16.43 10.04
N ALA A 134 7.47 -15.25 10.67
CA ALA A 134 8.69 -14.52 11.05
C ALA A 134 9.71 -15.35 11.86
N ALA A 135 9.21 -16.17 12.79
CA ALA A 135 10.05 -17.06 13.61
C ALA A 135 10.11 -18.51 13.09
N ARG A 136 9.20 -18.92 12.21
CA ARG A 136 8.97 -20.33 11.84
C ARG A 136 9.59 -20.73 10.51
N ASP A 137 9.46 -19.87 9.49
CA ASP A 137 9.88 -20.19 8.14
C ASP A 137 10.36 -18.89 7.46
N ARG A 138 11.69 -18.74 7.38
CA ARG A 138 12.33 -17.56 6.79
C ARG A 138 12.01 -17.40 5.31
N ALA A 139 11.88 -18.49 4.57
CA ALA A 139 11.60 -18.45 3.14
C ALA A 139 10.16 -17.96 2.90
N ARG A 140 9.18 -18.50 3.63
CA ARG A 140 7.78 -18.03 3.58
C ARG A 140 7.65 -16.60 4.12
N HIS A 141 8.31 -16.28 5.23
CA HIS A 141 8.34 -14.92 5.76
C HIS A 141 8.83 -13.92 4.71
N ARG A 142 9.97 -14.18 4.05
CA ARG A 142 10.49 -13.30 2.98
C ARG A 142 9.46 -13.11 1.86
N ARG A 143 8.81 -14.19 1.42
CA ARG A 143 7.81 -14.14 0.35
C ARG A 143 6.60 -13.28 0.75
N TRP A 144 6.07 -13.45 1.96
CA TRP A 144 4.95 -12.64 2.45
C TRP A 144 5.34 -11.20 2.74
N ALA A 145 6.53 -10.96 3.29
CA ALA A 145 7.06 -9.62 3.53
C ALA A 145 7.22 -8.83 2.22
N LEU A 146 7.66 -9.47 1.13
CA LEU A 146 7.74 -8.81 -0.18
C LEU A 146 6.35 -8.43 -0.73
N ARG A 147 5.33 -9.29 -0.56
CA ARG A 147 3.94 -8.94 -0.93
C ARG A 147 3.46 -7.75 -0.12
N LEU A 148 3.73 -7.75 1.19
CA LEU A 148 3.38 -6.66 2.08
C LEU A 148 4.00 -5.35 1.61
N VAL A 149 5.30 -5.32 1.29
CA VAL A 149 5.95 -4.07 0.87
C VAL A 149 5.43 -3.59 -0.48
N VAL A 150 5.20 -4.50 -1.44
CA VAL A 150 4.58 -4.13 -2.74
C VAL A 150 3.21 -3.51 -2.52
N LEU A 151 2.37 -4.13 -1.70
CA LEU A 151 1.04 -3.61 -1.37
C LEU A 151 1.13 -2.28 -0.62
N ALA A 152 2.02 -2.13 0.35
CA ALA A 152 2.17 -0.89 1.12
C ALA A 152 2.57 0.32 0.26
N VAL A 153 3.31 0.10 -0.84
CA VAL A 153 3.70 1.16 -1.79
C VAL A 153 2.63 1.36 -2.88
N ALA A 154 1.71 0.43 -3.05
CA ALA A 154 0.72 0.45 -4.12
C ALA A 154 -0.19 1.70 -4.06
N SER A 155 -0.56 2.20 -2.88
CA SER A 155 -1.35 3.44 -2.75
C SER A 155 -0.63 4.68 -3.31
N TRP A 156 0.70 4.74 -3.21
CA TRP A 156 1.51 5.77 -3.86
C TRP A 156 1.58 5.53 -5.38
N ILE A 157 1.76 4.28 -5.82
CA ILE A 157 1.73 3.92 -7.24
C ILE A 157 0.40 4.33 -7.88
N PHE A 158 -0.72 4.16 -7.17
CA PHE A 158 -2.03 4.63 -7.62
C PHE A 158 -1.98 6.10 -8.00
N ARG A 159 -1.40 6.97 -7.14
CA ARG A 159 -1.24 8.41 -7.43
C ARG A 159 -0.26 8.68 -8.57
N VAL A 160 0.86 7.95 -8.65
CA VAL A 160 1.84 8.10 -9.73
C VAL A 160 1.22 7.77 -11.09
N HIS A 161 0.43 6.71 -11.19
CA HIS A 161 -0.30 6.37 -12.40
C HIS A 161 -1.21 7.51 -12.85
N TYR A 162 -2.01 8.09 -11.94
CA TYR A 162 -2.84 9.25 -12.27
C TYR A 162 -1.99 10.43 -12.73
N GLY A 163 -0.90 10.77 -12.03
CA GLY A 163 -0.02 11.87 -12.42
C GLY A 163 0.58 11.69 -13.82
N ILE A 164 1.09 10.49 -14.11
CA ILE A 164 1.62 10.15 -15.45
C ILE A 164 0.52 10.19 -16.50
N TRP A 165 -0.65 9.63 -16.20
CA TRP A 165 -1.77 9.59 -17.14
C TRP A 165 -2.27 10.99 -17.49
N TYR A 166 -2.51 11.84 -16.48
CA TYR A 166 -2.94 13.22 -16.71
C TYR A 166 -1.89 14.02 -17.48
N ALA A 167 -0.60 13.83 -17.19
CA ALA A 167 0.47 14.49 -17.94
C ALA A 167 0.53 14.04 -19.42
N ALA A 168 0.25 12.77 -19.70
CA ALA A 168 0.35 12.20 -21.04
C ALA A 168 -0.92 12.35 -21.89
N THR A 169 -2.11 12.38 -21.27
CA THR A 169 -3.40 12.27 -21.97
C THR A 169 -4.39 13.39 -21.61
N ALA A 170 -3.96 14.37 -20.81
CA ALA A 170 -4.84 15.39 -20.21
C ALA A 170 -6.01 14.79 -19.41
N GLY A 171 -5.85 13.57 -18.88
CA GLY A 171 -6.86 12.89 -18.09
C GLY A 171 -7.92 12.16 -18.91
N TRP A 172 -7.65 11.85 -20.19
CA TRP A 172 -8.59 11.14 -21.04
C TRP A 172 -9.13 9.87 -20.37
N GLY A 173 -10.45 9.72 -20.35
CA GLY A 173 -11.12 8.58 -19.73
C GLY A 173 -11.11 8.59 -18.19
N SER A 174 -10.75 9.70 -17.54
CA SER A 174 -10.90 9.94 -16.10
C SER A 174 -11.89 11.09 -15.84
N ASN A 175 -12.51 11.11 -14.67
CA ASN A 175 -13.37 12.21 -14.22
C ASN A 175 -13.33 12.38 -12.70
N GLU A 176 -13.91 13.46 -12.17
CA GLU A 176 -13.93 13.76 -10.73
C GLU A 176 -14.59 12.66 -9.88
N ALA A 177 -15.58 11.96 -10.45
CA ALA A 177 -16.24 10.84 -9.79
C ALA A 177 -15.42 9.53 -9.83
N LEU A 178 -14.27 9.50 -10.52
CA LEU A 178 -13.44 8.31 -10.74
C LEU A 178 -14.22 7.14 -11.36
N THR A 179 -15.08 7.43 -12.33
CA THR A 179 -15.95 6.43 -13.00
C THR A 179 -15.62 6.20 -14.46
N GLY A 180 -14.65 6.93 -15.02
CA GLY A 180 -14.28 6.83 -16.42
C GLY A 180 -13.56 5.52 -16.77
N PRO A 181 -13.39 5.21 -18.06
CA PRO A 181 -12.72 3.98 -18.52
C PRO A 181 -11.33 3.76 -17.90
N PHE A 182 -10.52 4.81 -17.77
CA PHE A 182 -9.21 4.74 -17.12
C PHE A 182 -9.37 4.40 -15.64
N ASP A 183 -10.26 5.10 -14.93
CA ASP A 183 -10.47 4.93 -13.49
C ASP A 183 -10.90 3.49 -13.17
N ARG A 184 -11.80 2.91 -13.99
CA ARG A 184 -12.30 1.54 -13.83
C ARG A 184 -11.21 0.48 -13.95
N ILE A 185 -10.19 0.71 -14.77
CA ILE A 185 -9.02 -0.16 -14.90
C ILE A 185 -8.03 0.12 -13.77
N GLN A 186 -7.82 1.40 -13.47
CA GLN A 186 -6.81 1.88 -12.55
C GLN A 186 -7.05 1.40 -11.10
N VAL A 187 -8.31 1.21 -10.67
CA VAL A 187 -8.63 0.63 -9.35
C VAL A 187 -8.12 -0.81 -9.17
N TRP A 188 -7.72 -1.49 -10.24
CA TRP A 188 -7.10 -2.82 -10.22
C TRP A 188 -5.62 -2.78 -10.57
N ALA A 189 -5.26 -1.93 -11.54
CA ALA A 189 -3.92 -1.87 -12.13
C ALA A 189 -2.83 -1.38 -11.16
N PHE A 190 -3.19 -0.65 -10.10
CA PHE A 190 -2.20 -0.12 -9.15
C PHE A 190 -1.54 -1.19 -8.27
N PHE A 191 -2.11 -2.41 -8.16
CA PHE A 191 -1.56 -3.47 -7.31
C PHE A 191 -1.49 -4.85 -7.97
N LEU A 192 -2.46 -5.25 -8.81
CA LEU A 192 -2.49 -6.60 -9.39
C LEU A 192 -1.30 -6.91 -10.29
N PRO A 193 -0.88 -6.05 -11.24
CA PRO A 193 0.27 -6.32 -12.10
C PRO A 193 1.56 -6.49 -11.28
N TYR A 194 1.76 -5.67 -10.26
CA TYR A 194 2.94 -5.73 -9.39
C TYR A 194 2.98 -7.01 -8.56
N LEU A 195 1.84 -7.44 -8.02
CA LEU A 195 1.73 -8.74 -7.37
C LEU A 195 1.96 -9.89 -8.35
N ALA A 196 1.38 -9.83 -9.55
CA ALA A 196 1.56 -10.86 -10.58
C ALA A 196 3.04 -11.02 -10.98
N LEU A 197 3.76 -9.91 -11.16
CA LEU A 197 5.21 -9.93 -11.41
C LEU A 197 5.99 -10.57 -10.24
N LEU A 198 5.58 -10.27 -9.01
CA LEU A 198 6.19 -10.86 -7.82
C LEU A 198 5.93 -12.37 -7.73
N GLU A 199 4.70 -12.82 -8.03
CA GLU A 199 4.35 -14.25 -8.08
C GLU A 199 5.09 -14.99 -9.18
N TRP A 200 5.18 -14.38 -10.37
CA TRP A 200 5.95 -14.92 -11.49
C TRP A 200 7.42 -15.11 -11.11
N LYS A 201 8.02 -14.12 -10.44
CA LYS A 201 9.38 -14.24 -9.90
C LYS A 201 9.49 -15.42 -8.92
N PHE A 202 8.56 -15.55 -7.96
CA PHE A 202 8.60 -16.67 -7.02
C PHE A 202 8.40 -18.03 -7.70
N ALA A 203 7.59 -18.10 -8.75
CA ALA A 203 7.43 -19.32 -9.54
C ALA A 203 8.73 -19.73 -10.23
N ARG A 204 9.47 -18.75 -10.78
CA ARG A 204 10.81 -19.00 -11.36
C ARG A 204 11.82 -19.44 -10.31
N GLU A 205 11.85 -18.79 -9.13
CA GLU A 205 12.72 -19.19 -8.02
C GLU A 205 12.46 -20.66 -7.61
N ARG A 206 11.19 -21.11 -7.57
CA ARG A 206 10.85 -22.51 -7.24
C ARG A 206 11.29 -23.51 -8.32
N ARG A 207 11.22 -23.13 -9.60
CA ARG A 207 11.64 -24.01 -10.72
C ARG A 207 13.16 -24.15 -10.81
N ALA A 208 13.90 -23.10 -10.44
CA ALA A 208 15.37 -23.08 -10.48
C ALA A 208 16.03 -23.83 -9.31
N THR A 209 15.27 -24.23 -8.29
CA THR A 209 15.73 -25.12 -7.22
C THR A 209 15.09 -26.48 -7.43
N PRO A 210 15.72 -27.41 -8.19
CA PRO A 210 15.26 -28.79 -8.22
C PRO A 210 15.24 -29.31 -6.79
N ALA A 211 14.16 -29.98 -6.40
CA ALA A 211 14.18 -30.77 -5.19
C ALA A 211 15.36 -31.75 -5.31
N ALA A 212 16.33 -31.65 -4.39
CA ALA A 212 17.12 -32.81 -4.03
C ALA A 212 16.10 -33.84 -3.56
N ARG A 213 15.69 -34.72 -4.47
CA ARG A 213 14.83 -35.86 -4.13
C ARG A 213 15.71 -36.85 -3.34
N PRO A 214 15.16 -37.46 -2.28
CA PRO A 214 15.83 -38.51 -1.53
C PRO A 214 16.16 -39.72 -2.41
#